data_AF-A0A0J7J279-F1
#
_entry.id   AF-A0A0J7J279-F1
#
_cell.length_a   1.000
_cell.length_b   1.000
_cell.length_c   1.000
_cell.angle_alpha   90.00
_cell.angle_beta   90.00
_cell.angle_gamma   90.00
#
_symmetry.space_group_name_H-M   'P 1'
#
loop_
_entity.id
_entity.type
_entity.pdbx_description
1 polymer ?
#
loop_
_entity_poly.entity_id
_entity_poly.type
_entity_poly.pdbx_seq_one_letter_code
_entity_poly.pdbx_strand_id
1 'polypeptide(L)'
;MDYKRLIIRGISYSQTQSGAYALLLEHEETNVKLPIVIGNFEAQSISLGLEKDIHPPRPLTHDLFSKFVTSANFELTSVIIYQIVDGVFFSNLNFQHKETKNELILDARTSDAVAMAVRFDAPIYTTQQVLSEAGILLELEDVSKEEESPEIEEKEGDLSTLSNAEIQKLLDDAVREEDFDAALELQKEIKRRNKKIE
;
A
#
# COMPACT_ATOMS: atom_id res chain seq x y z
N MET A 1 23.15 -7.37 -13.27
CA MET A 1 22.50 -7.25 -11.95
C MET A 1 21.36 -8.25 -11.93
N ASP A 2 21.21 -9.00 -10.84
CA ASP A 2 20.12 -9.98 -10.68
C ASP A 2 18.87 -9.23 -10.23
N TYR A 3 18.04 -8.84 -11.19
CA TYR A 3 16.79 -8.13 -10.94
C TYR A 3 15.68 -9.09 -10.57
N LYS A 4 14.91 -8.75 -9.55
CA LYS A 4 13.80 -9.54 -9.02
C LYS A 4 12.48 -9.00 -9.55
N ARG A 5 11.67 -9.86 -10.17
CA ARG A 5 10.43 -9.44 -10.84
C ARG A 5 9.30 -9.25 -9.85
N LEU A 6 8.63 -8.11 -9.95
CA LEU A 6 7.52 -7.74 -9.09
C LEU A 6 6.19 -7.80 -9.86
N ILE A 7 5.15 -8.23 -9.15
CA ILE A 7 3.76 -8.16 -9.58
C ILE A 7 2.98 -7.21 -8.67
N ILE A 8 2.02 -6.49 -9.25
CA ILE A 8 1.12 -5.62 -8.47
C ILE A 8 0.03 -6.51 -7.88
N ARG A 9 -0.04 -6.60 -6.55
CA ARG A 9 -1.09 -7.35 -5.85
C ARG A 9 -2.35 -6.52 -5.64
N GLY A 10 -2.20 -5.25 -5.36
CA GLY A 10 -3.33 -4.35 -5.16
C GLY A 10 -2.94 -3.02 -4.55
N ILE A 11 -3.95 -2.18 -4.37
CA ILE A 11 -3.86 -0.89 -3.70
C ILE A 11 -4.89 -0.89 -2.58
N SER A 12 -4.45 -0.64 -1.34
CA SER A 12 -5.33 -0.57 -0.16
C SER A 12 -5.28 0.81 0.47
N TYR A 13 -6.37 1.21 1.14
CA TYR A 13 -6.40 2.46 1.89
C TYR A 13 -5.56 2.32 3.16
N SER A 14 -4.73 3.33 3.47
CA SER A 14 -3.96 3.34 4.70
C SER A 14 -4.85 3.73 5.89
N GLN A 15 -4.98 2.84 6.87
CA GLN A 15 -5.77 3.13 8.09
C GLN A 15 -5.02 4.04 9.07
N THR A 16 -3.70 4.14 8.96
CA THR A 16 -2.84 4.89 9.88
C THR A 16 -2.58 6.34 9.44
N GLN A 17 -2.81 6.66 8.16
CA GLN A 17 -2.57 7.99 7.62
C GLN A 17 -3.70 8.41 6.67
N SER A 18 -4.52 9.37 7.11
CA SER A 18 -5.62 9.92 6.33
C SER A 18 -5.16 10.41 4.95
N GLY A 19 -5.77 9.89 3.89
CA GLY A 19 -5.46 10.28 2.50
C GLY A 19 -4.25 9.57 1.87
N ALA A 20 -3.65 8.60 2.56
CA ALA A 20 -2.59 7.75 2.00
C ALA A 20 -3.14 6.38 1.58
N TYR A 21 -2.52 5.79 0.57
CA TYR A 21 -2.78 4.43 0.10
C TYR A 21 -1.49 3.63 0.17
N ALA A 22 -1.61 2.31 0.32
CA ALA A 22 -0.50 1.37 0.21
C ALA A 22 -0.62 0.62 -1.12
N LEU A 23 0.37 0.80 -2.00
CA LEU A 23 0.60 -0.04 -3.16
C LEU A 23 1.38 -1.27 -2.72
N LEU A 24 0.83 -2.46 -2.96
CA LEU A 24 1.46 -3.72 -2.60
C LEU A 24 2.07 -4.36 -3.86
N LEU A 25 3.39 -4.38 -3.93
CA LEU A 25 4.14 -5.16 -4.92
C LEU A 25 4.57 -6.48 -4.29
N GLU A 26 4.68 -7.55 -5.06
CA GLU A 26 5.11 -8.86 -4.57
C GLU A 26 6.14 -9.48 -5.50
N HIS A 27 7.18 -10.06 -4.92
CA HIS A 27 8.17 -10.84 -5.65
C HIS A 27 7.57 -12.18 -6.08
N GLU A 28 7.61 -12.44 -7.40
CA GLU A 28 6.94 -13.59 -8.05
C GLU A 28 7.34 -14.96 -7.47
N GLU A 29 8.59 -15.11 -6.99
CA GLU A 29 9.10 -16.41 -6.54
C GLU A 29 9.01 -16.66 -5.02
N THR A 30 9.14 -15.60 -4.21
CA THR A 30 9.31 -15.75 -2.75
C THR A 30 8.14 -15.22 -1.94
N ASN A 31 7.09 -14.71 -2.59
CA ASN A 31 5.94 -14.03 -1.96
C ASN A 31 6.33 -12.87 -1.03
N VAL A 32 7.57 -12.39 -1.11
CA VAL A 32 8.03 -11.21 -0.36
C VAL A 32 7.31 -10.00 -0.94
N LYS A 33 6.63 -9.25 -0.08
CA LYS A 33 5.86 -8.08 -0.46
C LYS A 33 6.63 -6.81 -0.15
N LEU A 34 6.48 -5.82 -1.01
CA LEU A 34 7.08 -4.50 -0.91
C LEU A 34 5.94 -3.46 -0.83
N PRO A 35 5.59 -3.01 0.38
CA PRO A 35 4.57 -1.98 0.56
C PRO A 35 5.16 -0.61 0.21
N ILE A 36 4.44 0.16 -0.60
CA ILE A 36 4.84 1.51 -1.01
C ILE A 36 3.69 2.47 -0.69
N VAL A 37 3.96 3.46 0.16
CA VAL A 37 2.97 4.48 0.50
C VAL A 37 2.86 5.48 -0.65
N ILE A 38 1.64 5.70 -1.14
CA ILE A 38 1.33 6.61 -2.25
C ILE A 38 0.16 7.51 -1.90
N GLY A 39 0.07 8.66 -2.56
CA GLY A 39 -1.05 9.59 -2.40
C GLY A 39 -2.30 9.14 -3.14
N ASN A 40 -3.41 9.82 -2.87
CA ASN A 40 -4.71 9.54 -3.51
C ASN A 40 -4.68 9.68 -5.04
N PHE A 41 -4.02 10.70 -5.57
CA PHE A 41 -3.95 10.93 -7.02
C PHE A 41 -3.09 9.88 -7.72
N GLU A 42 -1.99 9.46 -7.09
CA GLU A 42 -1.15 8.36 -7.56
C GLU A 42 -1.93 7.04 -7.58
N ALA A 43 -2.61 6.70 -6.47
CA ALA A 43 -3.42 5.50 -6.36
C ALA A 43 -4.50 5.45 -7.45
N GLN A 44 -5.22 6.55 -7.65
CA GLN A 44 -6.23 6.65 -8.69
C GLN A 44 -5.65 6.45 -10.09
N SER A 45 -4.48 7.03 -10.39
CA SER A 45 -3.83 6.87 -11.70
C SER A 45 -3.39 5.44 -11.98
N ILE A 46 -2.91 4.72 -10.96
CA ILE A 46 -2.53 3.31 -11.08
C ILE A 46 -3.78 2.44 -11.22
N SER A 47 -4.80 2.62 -10.37
CA SER A 47 -6.06 1.86 -10.44
C SER A 47 -6.70 1.96 -11.83
N LEU A 48 -6.80 3.16 -12.40
CA LEU A 48 -7.34 3.35 -13.74
C LEU A 48 -6.47 2.67 -14.82
N GLY A 49 -5.16 2.63 -14.62
CA GLY A 49 -4.25 1.92 -15.54
C GLY A 49 -4.38 0.40 -15.45
N LEU A 50 -4.76 -0.14 -14.28
CA LEU A 50 -5.06 -1.57 -14.09
C LEU A 50 -6.42 -1.95 -14.70
N GLU A 51 -7.39 -1.04 -14.68
CA GLU A 51 -8.72 -1.21 -15.28
C GLU A 51 -8.68 -1.01 -16.81
N LYS A 52 -8.16 -2.01 -17.53
CA LYS A 52 -7.96 -1.94 -18.99
C LYS A 52 -9.23 -1.64 -19.81
N ASP A 53 -10.41 -1.97 -19.28
CA ASP A 53 -11.70 -1.78 -19.96
C ASP A 53 -12.30 -0.38 -19.77
N ILE A 54 -11.73 0.44 -18.89
CA ILE A 54 -12.24 1.77 -18.58
C ILE A 54 -11.38 2.82 -19.26
N HIS A 55 -11.97 3.52 -20.22
CA HIS A 55 -11.30 4.60 -20.93
C HIS A 55 -12.00 5.94 -20.64
N PRO A 56 -11.34 6.87 -19.94
CA PRO A 56 -11.92 8.19 -19.72
C PRO A 56 -12.08 8.93 -21.06
N PRO A 57 -13.08 9.84 -21.17
CA PRO A 57 -13.35 10.58 -22.41
C PRO A 57 -12.20 11.53 -22.81
N ARG A 58 -11.31 11.85 -21.86
CA ARG A 58 -10.12 12.68 -22.07
C ARG A 58 -8.91 11.98 -21.44
N PRO A 59 -7.73 12.04 -22.08
CA PRO A 59 -6.53 11.43 -21.52
C PRO A 59 -6.12 12.13 -20.23
N LEU A 60 -5.77 11.35 -19.21
CA LEU A 60 -5.10 11.84 -18.01
C LEU A 60 -3.60 12.01 -18.27
N THR A 61 -2.87 12.49 -17.27
CA THR A 61 -1.44 12.83 -17.37
C THR A 61 -0.59 11.66 -17.87
N HIS A 62 -0.71 10.48 -17.25
CA HIS A 62 0.05 9.30 -17.65
C HIS A 62 -0.41 8.74 -19.00
N ASP A 63 -1.68 8.91 -19.39
CA ASP A 63 -2.16 8.51 -20.73
C ASP A 63 -1.58 9.43 -21.82
N LEU A 64 -1.55 10.73 -21.56
CA LEU A 64 -0.93 11.73 -22.43
C LEU A 64 0.56 11.44 -22.60
N PHE A 65 1.26 11.15 -21.50
CA PHE A 65 2.69 10.82 -21.54
C PHE A 65 2.95 9.50 -22.28
N SER A 66 2.10 8.49 -22.09
CA SER A 66 2.19 7.21 -22.83
C SER A 66 2.01 7.40 -24.34
N LYS A 67 1.08 8.27 -24.74
CA LYS A 67 0.88 8.64 -26.15
C LYS A 67 2.09 9.39 -26.71
N PHE A 68 2.68 10.29 -25.93
CA PHE A 68 3.89 11.00 -26.31
C PHE A 68 5.06 10.05 -26.56
N VAL A 69 5.35 9.15 -25.61
CA VAL A 69 6.41 8.12 -25.73
C VAL A 69 6.21 7.27 -26.99
N THR A 70 4.98 6.79 -27.21
CA THR A 70 4.64 5.98 -28.39
C THR A 70 4.82 6.77 -29.69
N SER A 71 4.41 8.04 -29.72
CA SER A 71 4.56 8.91 -30.91
C SER A 71 6.02 9.28 -31.18
N ALA A 72 6.86 9.28 -30.15
CA ALA A 72 8.30 9.48 -30.24
C ALA A 72 9.06 8.18 -30.60
N ASN A 73 8.37 7.09 -30.98
CA ASN A 73 8.94 5.79 -31.33
C ASN A 73 9.75 5.11 -30.21
N PHE A 74 9.44 5.41 -28.95
CA PHE A 74 9.96 4.69 -27.80
C PHE A 74 8.97 3.63 -27.30
N GLU A 75 9.51 2.61 -26.63
CA GLU A 75 8.77 1.65 -25.83
C GLU A 75 9.36 1.58 -24.43
N LEU A 76 8.50 1.42 -23.41
CA LEU A 76 8.95 1.18 -22.04
C LEU A 76 9.33 -0.29 -21.91
N THR A 77 10.61 -0.59 -21.79
CA THR A 77 11.12 -1.97 -21.72
C THR A 77 11.00 -2.55 -20.32
N SER A 78 11.20 -1.71 -19.29
CA SER A 78 11.12 -2.14 -17.90
C SER A 78 11.04 -0.95 -16.95
N VAL A 79 10.53 -1.21 -15.75
CA VAL A 79 10.64 -0.32 -14.59
C VAL A 79 11.54 -0.98 -13.56
N ILE A 80 12.45 -0.22 -12.95
CA ILE A 80 13.37 -0.73 -11.93
C ILE A 80 13.29 0.13 -10.69
N ILE A 81 12.83 -0.44 -9.58
CA ILE A 81 12.94 0.14 -8.24
C ILE A 81 14.33 -0.22 -7.71
N TYR A 82 15.26 0.73 -7.72
CA TYR A 82 16.68 0.41 -7.55
C TYR A 82 17.21 0.73 -6.15
N GLN A 83 16.56 1.62 -5.42
CA GLN A 83 17.06 2.11 -4.14
C GLN A 83 15.91 2.54 -3.23
N ILE A 84 16.14 2.43 -1.93
CA ILE A 84 15.35 3.06 -0.88
C ILE A 84 16.31 3.88 0.00
N VAL A 85 15.90 5.08 0.38
CA VAL A 85 16.64 5.93 1.34
C VAL A 85 15.62 6.59 2.24
N ASP A 86 15.76 6.41 3.56
CA ASP A 86 14.86 7.01 4.57
C ASP A 86 13.37 6.75 4.27
N GLY A 87 13.04 5.53 3.81
CA GLY A 87 11.68 5.13 3.44
C GLY A 87 11.20 5.63 2.06
N VAL A 88 12.04 6.35 1.31
CA VAL A 88 11.71 6.87 -0.02
C VAL A 88 12.29 5.95 -1.10
N PHE A 89 11.41 5.41 -1.94
CA PHE A 89 11.80 4.55 -3.06
C PHE A 89 12.14 5.34 -4.32
N PHE A 90 13.25 4.99 -4.95
CA PHE A 90 13.72 5.53 -6.23
C PHE A 90 13.55 4.50 -7.34
N SER A 91 13.05 4.96 -8.48
CA SER A 91 12.75 4.11 -9.62
C SER A 91 13.24 4.71 -10.92
N ASN A 92 13.54 3.85 -11.89
CA ASN A 92 13.84 4.24 -13.26
C ASN A 92 12.79 3.69 -14.23
N LEU A 93 12.43 4.51 -15.21
CA LEU A 93 11.74 4.12 -16.42
C LEU A 93 12.79 3.87 -17.51
N ASN A 94 12.91 2.62 -17.97
CA ASN A 94 13.85 2.27 -19.02
C ASN A 94 13.09 2.20 -20.35
N PHE A 95 13.45 3.09 -21.27
CA PHE A 95 12.89 3.12 -22.62
C PHE A 95 13.92 2.65 -23.64
N GLN A 96 13.42 2.09 -24.73
CA GLN A 96 14.20 1.79 -25.92
C GLN A 96 13.53 2.38 -27.15
N HIS A 97 14.32 3.03 -28.02
CA HIS A 97 13.83 3.47 -29.31
C HIS A 97 13.63 2.26 -30.24
N LYS A 98 12.45 2.12 -30.83
CA LYS A 98 12.06 0.92 -31.58
C LYS A 98 12.98 0.61 -32.76
N GLU A 99 13.43 1.65 -33.47
CA GLU A 99 14.28 1.52 -34.67
C GLU A 99 15.78 1.52 -34.35
N THR A 100 16.30 2.58 -33.73
CA THR A 100 17.73 2.74 -33.45
C THR A 100 18.24 1.86 -32.31
N LYS A 101 17.35 1.31 -31.48
CA LYS A 101 17.68 0.57 -30.25
C LYS A 101 18.43 1.38 -29.20
N ASN A 102 18.42 2.72 -29.33
CA ASN A 102 18.97 3.60 -28.31
C ASN A 102 18.18 3.49 -27.02
N GLU A 103 18.89 3.37 -25.90
CA GLU A 103 18.30 3.32 -24.56
C GLU A 103 18.17 4.74 -23.99
N LEU A 104 17.08 4.96 -23.25
CA LEU A 104 16.83 6.18 -22.49
C LEU A 104 16.33 5.78 -21.10
N ILE A 105 17.07 6.18 -20.07
CA ILE A 105 16.73 5.92 -18.67
C ILE A 105 16.30 7.22 -18.03
N LEU A 106 15.10 7.25 -17.45
CA LEU A 106 14.57 8.40 -16.72
C LEU A 106 14.33 8.04 -15.26
N ASP A 107 14.85 8.86 -14.36
CA ASP A 107 14.52 8.80 -12.94
C ASP A 107 13.05 9.20 -12.72
N ALA A 108 12.37 8.47 -11.85
CA ALA A 108 10.96 8.64 -11.56
C ALA A 108 10.62 8.23 -10.13
N ARG A 109 9.61 8.89 -9.55
CA ARG A 109 8.96 8.38 -8.34
C ARG A 109 8.37 7.00 -8.64
N THR A 110 8.43 6.11 -7.65
CA THR A 110 7.96 4.74 -7.83
C THR A 110 6.48 4.65 -8.20
N SER A 111 5.63 5.54 -7.68
CA SER A 111 4.21 5.62 -8.07
C SER A 111 4.01 5.94 -9.56
N ASP A 112 4.76 6.92 -10.09
CA ASP A 112 4.71 7.28 -11.50
C ASP A 112 5.25 6.15 -12.37
N ALA A 113 6.33 5.51 -11.93
CA ALA A 113 6.94 4.40 -12.65
C ALA A 113 5.98 3.22 -12.78
N VAL A 114 5.30 2.84 -11.69
CA VAL A 114 4.28 1.79 -11.70
C VAL A 114 3.08 2.18 -12.55
N ALA A 115 2.61 3.44 -12.49
CA ALA A 115 1.51 3.93 -13.32
C ALA A 115 1.81 3.87 -14.82
N MET A 116 3.08 4.04 -15.21
CA MET A 116 3.54 3.85 -16.59
C MET A 116 3.67 2.37 -16.95
N ALA A 117 4.18 1.53 -16.04
CA ALA A 117 4.31 0.10 -16.25
C ALA A 117 2.97 -0.55 -16.60
N VAL A 118 1.90 -0.22 -15.85
CA VAL A 118 0.55 -0.76 -16.13
C VAL A 118 -0.01 -0.34 -17.49
N ARG A 119 0.32 0.86 -17.97
CA ARG A 119 -0.15 1.38 -19.28
C ARG A 119 0.60 0.80 -20.47
N PHE A 120 1.87 0.46 -20.28
CA PHE A 120 2.72 -0.14 -21.31
C PHE A 120 2.76 -1.67 -21.23
N ASP A 121 2.12 -2.28 -20.24
CA ASP A 121 2.30 -3.69 -19.90
C ASP A 121 3.79 -4.05 -19.71
N ALA A 122 4.56 -3.11 -19.15
CA ALA A 122 6.00 -3.28 -18.96
C ALA A 122 6.30 -4.02 -17.63
N PRO A 123 7.32 -4.88 -17.60
CA PRO A 123 7.71 -5.58 -16.39
C PRO A 123 8.30 -4.61 -15.34
N ILE A 124 7.94 -4.86 -14.07
CA ILE A 124 8.47 -4.13 -12.92
C ILE A 124 9.50 -5.02 -12.24
N TYR A 125 10.65 -4.45 -11.91
CA TYR A 125 11.75 -5.12 -11.23
C TYR A 125 12.21 -4.35 -10.00
N THR A 126 12.90 -5.05 -9.12
CA THR A 126 13.61 -4.46 -7.99
C THR A 126 14.98 -5.11 -7.80
N THR A 127 15.81 -4.52 -6.96
CA THR A 127 17.10 -5.08 -6.56
C THR A 127 16.96 -5.95 -5.30
N GLN A 128 17.88 -6.89 -5.11
CA GLN A 128 17.93 -7.69 -3.88
C GLN A 128 18.10 -6.80 -2.63
N GLN A 129 18.82 -5.69 -2.75
CA GLN A 129 19.04 -4.74 -1.66
C GLN A 129 17.71 -4.12 -1.19
N VAL A 130 16.88 -3.64 -2.12
CA VAL A 130 15.57 -3.09 -1.81
C VAL A 130 14.65 -4.13 -1.16
N LEU A 131 14.65 -5.37 -1.66
CA LEU A 131 13.87 -6.45 -1.03
C LEU A 131 14.35 -6.80 0.37
N SER A 132 15.66 -6.80 0.61
CA SER A 132 16.21 -7.09 1.93
C SER A 132 15.95 -5.97 2.95
N GLU A 133 15.88 -4.72 2.49
CA GLU A 133 15.68 -3.56 3.37
C GLU A 133 14.21 -3.27 3.67
N ALA A 134 13.32 -3.44 2.69
CA ALA A 134 11.90 -3.06 2.80
C ALA A 134 10.91 -4.18 2.50
N GLY A 135 11.39 -5.37 2.11
CA GLY A 135 10.54 -6.52 1.84
C GLY A 135 10.02 -7.15 3.14
N ILE A 136 8.72 -7.41 3.18
CA ILE A 136 8.06 -8.12 4.27
C ILE A 136 7.53 -9.46 3.76
N LEU A 137 7.79 -10.53 4.52
CA LEU A 137 7.15 -11.81 4.28
C LEU A 137 5.82 -11.80 5.04
N LEU A 138 4.71 -11.53 4.35
CA LEU A 138 3.39 -11.75 4.94
C LEU A 138 3.04 -13.21 4.71
N GLU A 139 3.14 -14.04 5.75
CA GLU A 139 2.41 -15.29 5.78
C GLU A 139 0.93 -14.94 5.63
N LEU A 140 0.33 -15.33 4.50
CA LEU A 140 -1.11 -15.30 4.33
C LEU A 140 -1.67 -16.41 5.21
N GLU A 141 -1.77 -16.17 6.52
CA GLU A 141 -2.87 -16.78 7.25
C GLU A 141 -4.15 -16.15 6.67
N ASP A 142 -5.07 -16.99 6.21
CA ASP A 142 -6.43 -16.59 5.91
C ASP A 142 -6.93 -15.67 7.01
N VAL A 143 -7.05 -14.36 6.72
CA VAL A 143 -7.77 -13.41 7.57
C VAL A 143 -9.28 -13.64 7.38
N SER A 144 -9.69 -14.89 7.59
CA SER A 144 -10.94 -15.25 8.23
C SER A 144 -10.62 -15.61 9.67
N LYS A 145 -10.14 -14.64 10.45
CA LYS A 145 -10.22 -14.65 11.90
C LYS A 145 -10.05 -13.22 12.41
N GLU A 146 -10.96 -12.91 13.31
CA GLU A 146 -10.99 -11.76 14.16
C GLU A 146 -9.62 -11.55 14.83
N GLU A 147 -9.23 -10.27 14.95
CA GLU A 147 -8.38 -9.70 15.99
C GLU A 147 -6.94 -10.23 16.12
N GLU A 148 -5.96 -9.35 15.93
CA GLU A 148 -5.01 -9.01 17.00
C GLU A 148 -4.22 -7.73 16.61
N SER A 149 -4.41 -6.69 17.42
CA SER A 149 -3.65 -5.43 17.36
C SER A 149 -2.45 -5.58 18.30
N PRO A 150 -1.31 -4.96 18.00
CA PRO A 150 -0.08 -5.14 18.78
C PRO A 150 -0.25 -4.61 20.21
N GLU A 151 0.26 -5.41 21.17
CA GLU A 151 0.44 -5.03 22.56
C GLU A 151 1.30 -3.76 22.66
N ILE A 152 0.74 -2.72 23.24
CA ILE A 152 1.50 -1.68 23.93
C ILE A 152 1.20 -1.89 25.41
N GLU A 153 2.21 -2.34 26.14
CA GLU A 153 2.20 -2.33 27.61
C GLU A 153 2.01 -0.89 28.09
N GLU A 154 0.88 -0.59 28.75
CA GLU A 154 0.86 0.34 29.89
C GLU A 154 -0.43 0.18 30.73
N LYS A 155 -0.24 -0.44 31.91
CA LYS A 155 -1.12 -0.47 33.10
C LYS A 155 -2.48 -1.17 33.00
N GLU A 156 -2.43 -2.49 33.18
CA GLU A 156 -3.57 -3.32 33.61
C GLU A 156 -4.13 -2.87 34.96
N GLY A 157 -5.29 -2.21 34.92
CA GLY A 157 -6.38 -2.55 35.84
C GLY A 157 -7.29 -3.52 35.11
N ASP A 158 -7.42 -4.75 35.60
CA ASP A 158 -8.13 -5.85 34.93
C ASP A 158 -9.63 -5.57 34.76
N LEU A 159 -9.99 -4.92 33.64
CA LEU A 159 -11.36 -4.56 33.25
C LEU A 159 -12.29 -5.79 33.17
N SER A 160 -11.73 -7.00 33.08
CA SER A 160 -12.49 -8.25 33.04
C SER A 160 -13.16 -8.59 34.38
N THR A 161 -12.67 -8.06 35.49
CA THR A 161 -13.20 -8.31 36.85
C THR A 161 -14.31 -7.35 37.28
N LEU A 162 -14.47 -6.22 36.58
CA LEU A 162 -15.44 -5.19 36.92
C LEU A 162 -16.86 -5.60 36.54
N SER A 163 -17.84 -5.16 37.33
CA SER A 163 -19.26 -5.33 37.01
C SER A 163 -19.67 -4.43 35.84
N ASN A 164 -20.74 -4.81 35.13
CA ASN A 164 -21.26 -4.00 34.01
C ASN A 164 -21.62 -2.56 34.43
N ALA A 165 -22.04 -2.37 35.68
CA ALA A 165 -22.35 -1.05 36.22
C ALA A 165 -21.10 -0.18 36.42
N GLU A 166 -19.96 -0.76 36.78
CA GLU A 166 -18.70 -0.05 36.95
C GLU A 166 -18.08 0.34 35.61
N ILE A 167 -18.15 -0.55 34.61
CA ILE A 167 -17.69 -0.26 33.25
C ILE A 167 -18.50 0.87 32.61
N GLN A 168 -19.82 0.89 32.83
CA GLN A 168 -20.66 1.98 32.34
C GLN A 168 -20.31 3.32 33.00
N LYS A 169 -19.99 3.30 34.30
CA LYS A 169 -19.56 4.51 35.03
C LYS A 169 -18.21 5.03 34.53
N LEU A 170 -17.25 4.14 34.29
CA LEU A 170 -15.95 4.49 33.70
C LEU A 170 -16.10 5.07 32.29
N LEU A 171 -17.07 4.57 31.52
CA LEU A 171 -17.35 5.08 30.18
C LEU A 171 -17.91 6.51 30.25
N ASP A 172 -18.84 6.77 31.17
CA ASP A 172 -19.40 8.11 31.35
C ASP A 172 -18.33 9.11 31.85
N ASP A 173 -17.42 8.67 32.73
CA ASP A 173 -16.30 9.49 33.20
C ASP A 173 -15.28 9.77 32.06
N ALA A 174 -14.94 8.77 31.24
CA ALA A 174 -14.03 8.94 30.09
C ALA A 174 -14.60 9.89 29.02
N VAL A 175 -15.90 9.81 28.75
CA VAL A 175 -16.59 10.74 27.83
C VAL A 175 -16.62 12.16 28.39
N ARG A 176 -16.77 12.31 29.72
CA ARG A 176 -16.73 13.62 30.38
C ARG A 176 -15.34 14.26 30.31
N GLU A 177 -14.30 13.44 30.35
CA GLU A 177 -12.90 13.89 30.31
C GLU A 177 -12.32 13.96 28.88
N GLU A 178 -13.17 13.73 27.86
CA GLU A 178 -12.79 13.71 26.43
C GLU A 178 -11.67 12.69 26.10
N ASP A 179 -11.56 11.62 26.90
CA ASP A 179 -10.66 10.50 26.65
C ASP A 179 -11.36 9.47 25.74
N PHE A 180 -11.28 9.75 24.44
CA PHE A 180 -11.94 8.94 23.40
C PHE A 180 -11.33 7.54 23.24
N ASP A 181 -10.05 7.36 23.60
CA ASP A 181 -9.36 6.08 23.49
C ASP A 181 -9.84 5.14 24.61
N ALA A 182 -9.88 5.61 25.86
CA ALA A 182 -10.43 4.84 26.99
C ALA A 182 -11.92 4.52 26.78
N ALA A 183 -12.71 5.46 26.26
CA ALA A 183 -14.12 5.24 25.97
C ALA A 183 -14.34 4.14 24.91
N LEU A 184 -13.46 4.06 23.90
CA LEU A 184 -13.54 3.04 22.86
C LEU A 184 -13.26 1.64 23.41
N GLU A 185 -12.29 1.48 24.30
CA GLU A 185 -11.99 0.20 24.95
C GLU A 185 -13.14 -0.28 25.84
N LEU A 186 -13.72 0.61 26.64
CA LEU A 186 -14.86 0.31 27.50
C LEU A 186 -16.09 -0.10 26.67
N GLN A 187 -16.33 0.55 25.51
CA GLN A 187 -17.40 0.15 24.59
C GLN A 187 -17.14 -1.22 23.95
N LYS A 188 -15.90 -1.53 23.56
CA LYS A 188 -15.53 -2.86 23.04
C LYS A 188 -15.81 -3.95 24.06
N GLU A 189 -15.45 -3.72 25.33
CA GLU A 189 -15.70 -4.69 26.41
C GLU A 189 -17.19 -4.88 26.69
N ILE A 190 -18.00 -3.81 26.70
CA ILE A 190 -19.48 -3.91 26.83
C ILE A 190 -20.06 -4.74 25.67
N LYS A 191 -19.62 -4.48 24.43
CA LYS A 191 -20.10 -5.21 23.24
C LYS A 191 -19.70 -6.69 23.31
N ARG A 192 -18.48 -6.99 23.77
CA ARG A 192 -17.99 -8.37 23.98
C ARG A 192 -18.84 -9.12 24.99
N ARG A 193 -19.24 -8.48 26.09
CA ARG A 193 -20.10 -9.08 27.12
C ARG A 193 -21.52 -9.32 26.64
N ASN A 194 -22.10 -8.40 25.87
CA ASN A 194 -23.46 -8.58 25.32
C ASN A 194 -23.52 -9.70 24.26
N LYS A 195 -22.48 -9.88 23.45
CA LYS A 195 -22.41 -10.94 22.43
C LYS A 195 -22.28 -12.37 23.02
N LYS A 196 -21.93 -12.50 24.31
CA LYS A 196 -21.85 -13.79 25.03
C LYS A 196 -23.17 -14.23 25.69
N ILE A 197 -24.19 -13.37 25.69
CA ILE A 197 -25.47 -13.62 26.40
C ILE A 197 -26.59 -14.05 25.43
N GLU A 198 -26.39 -13.95 24.11
CA GLU A 198 -27.23 -14.58 23.07
C GLU A 198 -26.76 -16.00 22.73
#